data_AF-A0A950IEZ4-F1
#
_entry.id   AF-A0A950IEZ4-F1
#
_cell.length_a   1.000
_cell.length_b   1.000
_cell.length_c   1.000
_cell.angle_alpha   90.00
_cell.angle_beta   90.00
_cell.angle_gamma   90.00
#
_symmetry.space_group_name_H-M   'P 1'
#
loop_
_entity.id
_entity.type
_entity.pdbx_description
1 polymer ?
#
loop_
_entity_poly.entity_id
_entity_poly.type
_entity_poly.pdbx_seq_one_letter_code
_entity_poly.pdbx_strand_id
1 'polypeptide(L)'
;MLRAETMLRRGSETASPADRPYVLDLLAPLLISRGLFTRAATVIASSVADPALETGRLALRAIVDAATGNVRLAGERAAAARERAARLDDDVLRLRVSQRLAMAAYYRSDAFEALEEVAEGLRAARRLSAHRAACTLHSVAYATYYSLTGDFEAAWREARALAREAELGGDVSCLTLARIATYELAAERGDAHEMTAVRTALDAEPLPEQYRERFARGIADTLRLAWAGEFATCRNVLIVLKDTVGRSDSERALCRALLALVSIALCDDDGTRRFSRQAISASARPQRNLAAYELRYCRLARALGAIAGDLVGDVVRGRRAADARFLRDDAEVAALLQLCSTAVHSSRMPTSVRGYAQVVDAVRERLALRPQVGPLTETEVEIVRLLASGRNAPQIATLLNRSPHTIRTHIRNASAKLEVHGRIEMLSRARSLGILAEPM
;
A
#
# COMPACT_ATOMS: atom_id res chain seq x y z
N MET A 1 -8.52 -16.75 -16.33
CA MET A 1 -8.55 -15.63 -17.30
C MET A 1 -7.75 -15.87 -18.58
N LEU A 2 -6.48 -16.30 -18.52
CA LEU A 2 -5.64 -16.49 -19.74
C LEU A 2 -6.23 -17.48 -20.77
N ARG A 3 -6.85 -18.56 -20.30
CA ARG A 3 -7.58 -19.52 -21.16
C ARG A 3 -8.79 -18.88 -21.84
N ALA A 4 -9.56 -18.07 -21.12
CA ALA A 4 -10.73 -17.36 -21.66
C ALA A 4 -10.32 -16.30 -22.70
N GLU A 5 -9.26 -15.53 -22.44
CA GLU A 5 -8.69 -14.59 -23.41
C GLU A 5 -8.25 -15.32 -24.68
N THR A 6 -7.54 -16.45 -24.54
CA THR A 6 -7.06 -17.24 -25.68
C THR A 6 -8.22 -17.83 -26.48
N MET A 7 -9.26 -18.33 -25.81
CA MET A 7 -10.47 -18.84 -26.47
C MET A 7 -11.21 -17.75 -27.24
N LEU A 8 -11.43 -16.57 -26.63
CA LEU A 8 -12.13 -15.48 -27.29
C LEU A 8 -11.32 -14.86 -28.43
N ARG A 9 -9.98 -14.81 -28.32
CA ARG A 9 -9.11 -14.37 -29.41
C ARG A 9 -9.24 -15.32 -30.61
N ARG A 10 -9.08 -16.64 -30.39
CA ARG A 10 -9.29 -17.65 -31.44
C ARG A 10 -10.71 -17.57 -32.01
N GLY A 11 -11.71 -17.45 -31.14
CA GLY A 11 -13.11 -17.29 -31.53
C GLY A 11 -13.33 -16.07 -32.41
N SER A 12 -12.63 -14.95 -32.18
CA SER A 12 -12.74 -13.75 -33.01
C SER A 12 -12.08 -13.88 -34.39
N GLU A 13 -11.13 -14.81 -34.54
CA GLU A 13 -10.46 -15.13 -35.80
C GLU A 13 -11.32 -16.07 -36.65
N THR A 14 -12.08 -16.96 -36.02
CA THR A 14 -12.93 -17.97 -36.68
C THR A 14 -14.41 -17.58 -36.76
N ALA A 15 -14.84 -16.52 -36.08
CA ALA A 15 -16.24 -16.07 -36.08
C ALA A 15 -16.67 -15.51 -37.45
N SER A 16 -17.97 -15.66 -37.75
CA SER A 16 -18.58 -15.02 -38.91
C SER A 16 -18.45 -13.50 -38.83
N PRO A 17 -18.52 -12.77 -39.96
CA PRO A 17 -18.54 -11.30 -39.96
C PRO A 17 -19.66 -10.71 -39.08
N ALA A 18 -20.78 -11.42 -38.92
CA ALA A 18 -21.91 -10.99 -38.10
C ALA A 18 -21.69 -11.20 -36.59
N ASP A 19 -21.02 -12.30 -36.20
CA ASP A 19 -20.82 -12.63 -34.77
C ASP A 19 -19.55 -12.02 -34.18
N ARG A 20 -18.55 -11.75 -35.03
CA ARG A 20 -17.27 -11.19 -34.62
C ARG A 20 -17.39 -9.91 -33.77
N PRO A 21 -18.27 -8.94 -34.08
CA PRO A 21 -18.52 -7.76 -33.23
C PRO A 21 -18.88 -8.09 -31.77
N TYR A 22 -19.62 -9.17 -31.53
CA TYR A 22 -20.07 -9.60 -30.21
C TYR A 22 -18.96 -10.32 -29.44
N VAL A 23 -18.19 -11.17 -30.13
CA VAL A 23 -17.01 -11.82 -29.54
C VAL A 23 -15.98 -10.78 -29.08
N LEU A 24 -15.75 -9.73 -29.87
CA LEU A 24 -14.86 -8.63 -29.51
C LEU A 24 -15.40 -7.81 -28.32
N ASP A 25 -16.71 -7.60 -28.21
CA ASP A 25 -17.32 -6.91 -27.04
C ASP A 25 -17.16 -7.71 -25.74
N LEU A 26 -17.06 -9.04 -25.82
CA LEU A 26 -16.74 -9.92 -24.68
C LEU A 26 -15.24 -9.96 -24.35
N LEU A 27 -14.37 -9.85 -25.36
CA LEU A 27 -12.93 -9.85 -25.18
C LEU A 27 -12.40 -8.57 -24.52
N ALA A 28 -12.95 -7.41 -24.89
CA ALA A 28 -12.46 -6.12 -24.38
C ALA A 28 -12.51 -5.98 -22.85
N PRO A 29 -13.62 -6.31 -22.14
CA PRO A 29 -13.67 -6.30 -20.68
C PRO A 29 -12.62 -7.19 -20.00
N LEU A 30 -12.30 -8.35 -20.59
CA LEU A 30 -11.27 -9.24 -20.04
C LEU A 30 -9.87 -8.63 -20.15
N LEU A 31 -9.56 -7.97 -21.27
CA LEU A 31 -8.30 -7.25 -21.45
C LEU A 31 -8.20 -6.09 -20.46
N ILE A 32 -9.28 -5.32 -20.29
CA ILE A 32 -9.37 -4.22 -19.31
C ILE A 32 -9.12 -4.73 -17.89
N SER A 33 -9.76 -5.84 -17.48
CA SER A 33 -9.58 -6.44 -16.15
C SER A 33 -8.13 -6.88 -15.86
N ARG A 34 -7.32 -7.08 -16.90
CA ARG A 34 -5.90 -7.44 -16.84
C ARG A 34 -4.97 -6.23 -16.98
N GLY A 35 -5.52 -5.01 -17.05
CA GLY A 35 -4.76 -3.77 -17.26
C GLY A 35 -4.20 -3.61 -18.69
N LEU A 36 -4.67 -4.42 -19.64
CA LEU A 36 -4.18 -4.41 -21.03
C LEU A 36 -4.96 -3.38 -21.89
N PHE A 37 -5.00 -2.12 -21.43
CA PHE A 37 -5.84 -1.06 -22.02
C PHE A 37 -5.53 -0.78 -23.49
N THR A 38 -4.25 -0.75 -23.87
CA THR A 38 -3.85 -0.54 -25.27
C THR A 38 -4.36 -1.66 -26.18
N ARG A 39 -4.30 -2.91 -25.72
CA ARG A 39 -4.84 -4.06 -26.48
C ARG A 39 -6.37 -3.99 -26.55
N ALA A 40 -7.02 -3.60 -25.45
CA ALA A 40 -8.46 -3.39 -25.43
C ALA A 40 -8.88 -2.29 -26.43
N ALA A 41 -8.12 -1.18 -26.50
CA ALA A 41 -8.35 -0.11 -27.47
C ALA A 41 -8.33 -0.63 -28.91
N THR A 42 -7.33 -1.43 -29.27
CA THR A 42 -7.22 -2.05 -30.60
C THR A 42 -8.39 -2.97 -30.92
N VAL A 43 -8.81 -3.79 -29.96
CA VAL A 43 -9.98 -4.69 -30.11
C VAL A 43 -11.27 -3.89 -30.32
N ILE A 44 -11.47 -2.80 -29.58
CA ILE A 44 -12.66 -1.96 -29.70
C ILE A 44 -12.66 -1.19 -31.03
N ALA A 45 -11.50 -0.72 -31.49
CA ALA A 45 -11.37 0.04 -32.74
C ALA A 45 -11.48 -0.83 -34.00
N SER A 46 -11.09 -2.11 -33.93
CA SER A 46 -11.10 -3.02 -35.08
C SER A 46 -12.47 -3.65 -35.37
N SER A 47 -13.47 -3.45 -34.51
CA SER A 47 -14.81 -3.98 -34.75
C SER A 47 -15.59 -3.13 -35.75
N VAL A 48 -16.32 -3.81 -36.65
CA VAL A 48 -17.36 -3.18 -37.49
C VAL A 48 -18.40 -2.48 -36.61
N ALA A 49 -18.88 -1.32 -37.08
CA ALA A 49 -19.91 -0.54 -36.42
C ALA A 49 -21.22 -1.35 -36.36
N ASP A 50 -21.72 -1.59 -35.15
CA ASP A 50 -23.01 -2.23 -34.89
C ASP A 50 -23.80 -1.30 -33.95
N PRO A 51 -24.94 -0.74 -34.40
CA PRO A 51 -25.76 0.14 -33.59
C PRO A 51 -26.19 -0.46 -32.24
N ALA A 52 -26.38 -1.78 -32.16
CA ALA A 52 -26.79 -2.46 -30.93
C ALA A 52 -25.68 -2.47 -29.86
N LEU A 53 -24.42 -2.42 -30.28
CA LEU A 53 -23.26 -2.47 -29.38
C LEU A 53 -22.69 -1.07 -29.10
N GLU A 54 -23.05 -0.05 -29.87
CA GLU A 54 -22.37 1.25 -29.84
C GLU A 54 -22.46 1.93 -28.46
N THR A 55 -23.61 1.91 -27.79
CA THR A 55 -23.75 2.50 -26.44
C THR A 55 -22.81 1.81 -25.45
N GLY A 56 -22.76 0.48 -25.47
CA GLY A 56 -21.86 -0.29 -24.62
C GLY A 56 -20.38 -0.03 -24.96
N ARG A 57 -20.04 0.07 -26.25
CA ARG A 57 -18.67 0.34 -26.71
C ARG A 57 -18.21 1.73 -26.37
N LEU A 58 -19.09 2.72 -26.43
CA LEU A 58 -18.80 4.09 -26.02
C LEU A 58 -18.39 4.13 -24.55
N ALA A 59 -19.09 3.40 -23.68
CA ALA A 59 -18.71 3.24 -22.28
C ALA A 59 -17.37 2.48 -22.10
N LEU A 60 -17.08 1.46 -22.92
CA LEU A 60 -15.77 0.79 -22.92
C LEU A 60 -14.62 1.73 -23.34
N ARG A 61 -14.85 2.54 -24.37
CA ARG A 61 -13.89 3.56 -24.82
C ARG A 61 -13.62 4.59 -23.72
N ALA A 62 -14.66 4.98 -22.97
CA ALA A 62 -14.49 5.88 -21.82
C ALA A 62 -13.57 5.30 -20.74
N ILE A 63 -13.64 3.98 -20.45
CA ILE A 63 -12.69 3.32 -19.53
C ILE A 63 -11.27 3.40 -20.07
N VAL A 64 -11.07 3.03 -21.33
CA VAL A 64 -9.75 2.99 -21.96
C VAL A 64 -9.12 4.39 -21.99
N ASP A 65 -9.88 5.42 -22.37
CA ASP A 65 -9.40 6.80 -22.36
C ASP A 65 -9.01 7.24 -20.96
N ALA A 66 -9.85 6.96 -19.95
CA ALA A 66 -9.58 7.33 -18.57
C ALA A 66 -8.29 6.66 -18.07
N ALA A 67 -8.16 5.35 -18.28
CA ALA A 67 -7.00 4.57 -17.86
C ALA A 67 -5.71 4.93 -18.63
N THR A 68 -5.82 5.51 -19.82
CA THR A 68 -4.66 5.99 -20.62
C THR A 68 -4.37 7.48 -20.45
N GLY A 69 -5.08 8.17 -19.54
CA GLY A 69 -4.84 9.57 -19.20
C GLY A 69 -5.60 10.59 -20.05
N ASN A 70 -6.45 10.16 -20.98
CA ASN A 70 -7.29 11.03 -21.81
C ASN A 70 -8.57 11.46 -21.08
N VAL A 71 -8.43 12.08 -19.90
CA VAL A 71 -9.53 12.35 -18.94
C VAL A 71 -10.69 13.13 -19.56
N ARG A 72 -10.41 14.18 -20.35
CA ARG A 72 -11.45 14.99 -21.02
C ARG A 72 -12.29 14.14 -21.98
N LEU A 73 -11.63 13.40 -22.87
CA LEU A 73 -12.29 12.55 -23.85
C LEU A 73 -13.09 11.43 -23.17
N ALA A 74 -12.54 10.86 -22.10
CA ALA A 74 -13.24 9.88 -21.29
C ALA A 74 -14.55 10.44 -20.70
N GLY A 75 -14.55 11.67 -20.21
CA GLY A 75 -15.73 12.37 -19.69
C GLY A 75 -16.78 12.61 -20.78
N GLU A 76 -16.37 13.10 -21.95
CA GLU A 76 -17.25 13.31 -23.10
C GLU A 76 -17.93 12.00 -23.55
N ARG A 77 -17.16 10.91 -23.65
CA ARG A 77 -17.70 9.59 -24.01
C ARG A 77 -18.61 9.03 -22.92
N ALA A 78 -18.28 9.23 -21.64
CA ALA A 78 -19.12 8.80 -20.53
C ALA A 78 -20.49 9.50 -20.55
N ALA A 79 -20.50 10.83 -20.72
CA ALA A 79 -21.73 11.61 -20.81
C ALA A 79 -22.61 11.16 -21.99
N ALA A 80 -22.01 10.99 -23.18
CA ALA A 80 -22.74 10.53 -24.36
C ALA A 80 -23.27 9.09 -24.21
N ALA A 81 -22.51 8.19 -23.57
CA ALA A 81 -22.97 6.83 -23.29
C ALA A 81 -24.15 6.82 -22.31
N ARG A 82 -24.13 7.67 -21.29
CA ARG A 82 -25.22 7.83 -20.30
C ARG A 82 -26.49 8.33 -20.96
N GLU A 83 -26.40 9.39 -21.78
CA GLU A 83 -27.55 9.94 -22.50
C GLU A 83 -28.20 8.89 -23.41
N ARG A 84 -27.39 8.11 -24.13
CA ARG A 84 -27.90 7.02 -24.98
C ARG A 84 -28.52 5.90 -24.14
N ALA A 85 -27.89 5.51 -23.04
CA ALA A 85 -28.37 4.45 -22.17
C ALA A 85 -29.71 4.80 -21.50
N ALA A 86 -29.93 6.06 -21.15
CA ALA A 86 -31.20 6.53 -20.59
C ALA A 86 -32.41 6.35 -21.55
N ARG A 87 -32.15 6.24 -22.86
CA ARG A 87 -33.18 6.04 -23.90
C ARG A 87 -33.38 4.57 -24.27
N LEU A 88 -32.60 3.65 -23.69
CA LEU A 88 -32.70 2.23 -23.97
C LEU A 88 -33.82 1.60 -23.14
N ASP A 89 -34.67 0.82 -23.80
CA ASP A 89 -35.62 -0.10 -23.16
C ASP A 89 -34.97 -1.49 -22.95
N ASP A 90 -33.79 -1.50 -22.34
CA ASP A 90 -33.01 -2.72 -22.05
C ASP A 90 -32.27 -2.57 -20.71
N ASP A 91 -32.85 -3.13 -19.65
CA ASP A 91 -32.29 -3.09 -18.29
C ASP A 91 -30.91 -3.77 -18.20
N VAL A 92 -30.65 -4.80 -19.02
CA VAL A 92 -29.38 -5.53 -19.02
C VAL A 92 -28.29 -4.67 -19.64
N LEU A 93 -28.58 -4.01 -20.76
CA LEU A 93 -27.65 -3.11 -21.41
C LEU A 93 -27.41 -1.84 -20.57
N ARG A 94 -28.45 -1.29 -19.93
CA ARG A 94 -28.31 -0.18 -18.97
C ARG A 94 -27.41 -0.54 -17.79
N LEU A 95 -27.63 -1.70 -17.17
CA LEU A 95 -26.76 -2.21 -16.09
C LEU A 95 -25.30 -2.34 -16.56
N ARG A 96 -25.07 -2.90 -17.74
CA ARG A 96 -23.73 -3.04 -18.32
C ARG A 96 -23.06 -1.69 -18.56
N VAL A 97 -23.81 -0.69 -19.01
CA VAL A 97 -23.30 0.67 -19.20
C VAL A 97 -22.92 1.29 -17.86
N SER A 98 -23.76 1.23 -16.82
CA SER A 98 -23.41 1.77 -15.50
C SER A 98 -22.18 1.11 -14.89
N GLN A 99 -22.00 -0.21 -15.03
CA GLN A 99 -20.75 -0.87 -14.61
C GLN A 99 -19.52 -0.28 -15.29
N ARG A 100 -19.62 0.00 -16.59
CA ARG A 100 -18.52 0.55 -17.39
C ARG A 100 -18.27 2.01 -17.05
N LEU A 101 -19.33 2.80 -16.84
CA LEU A 101 -19.24 4.21 -16.47
C LEU A 101 -18.67 4.40 -15.06
N ALA A 102 -19.09 3.58 -14.09
CA ALA A 102 -18.51 3.57 -12.74
C ALA A 102 -16.99 3.35 -12.79
N MET A 103 -16.54 2.37 -13.58
CA MET A 103 -15.12 2.09 -13.76
C MET A 103 -14.39 3.25 -14.47
N ALA A 104 -15.01 3.86 -15.50
CA ALA A 104 -14.43 5.01 -16.19
C ALA A 104 -14.26 6.22 -15.26
N ALA A 105 -15.27 6.52 -14.44
CA ALA A 105 -15.22 7.59 -13.45
C ALA A 105 -14.13 7.32 -12.38
N TYR A 106 -14.01 6.08 -11.90
CA TYR A 106 -12.91 5.67 -11.01
C TYR A 106 -11.54 5.97 -11.62
N TYR A 107 -11.29 5.59 -12.89
CA TYR A 107 -10.01 5.88 -13.56
C TYR A 107 -9.79 7.37 -13.85
N ARG A 108 -10.86 8.17 -13.99
CA ARG A 108 -10.77 9.64 -14.04
C ARG A 108 -10.51 10.27 -12.67
N SER A 109 -10.49 9.48 -11.59
CA SER A 109 -10.42 9.95 -10.20
C SER A 109 -11.63 10.81 -9.80
N ASP A 110 -12.79 10.59 -10.42
CA ASP A 110 -14.06 11.22 -10.06
C ASP A 110 -14.85 10.28 -9.13
N ALA A 111 -14.66 10.46 -7.82
CA ALA A 111 -15.29 9.61 -6.82
C ALA A 111 -16.82 9.78 -6.77
N PHE A 112 -17.31 11.00 -7.01
CA PHE A 112 -18.74 11.28 -6.95
C PHE A 112 -19.47 10.58 -8.09
N GLU A 113 -19.01 10.79 -9.33
CA GLU A 113 -19.61 10.16 -10.50
C GLU A 113 -19.49 8.63 -10.45
N ALA A 114 -18.36 8.10 -9.95
CA ALA A 114 -18.19 6.66 -9.78
C ALA A 114 -19.24 6.05 -8.83
N LEU A 115 -19.49 6.71 -7.68
CA LEU A 115 -20.44 6.23 -6.68
C LEU A 115 -21.90 6.41 -7.13
N GLU A 116 -22.22 7.45 -7.90
CA GLU A 116 -23.54 7.59 -8.52
C GLU A 116 -23.85 6.44 -9.48
N GLU A 117 -22.91 6.13 -10.39
CA GLU A 117 -23.05 5.02 -11.34
C GLU A 117 -23.11 3.66 -10.64
N VAL A 118 -22.35 3.49 -9.54
CA VAL A 118 -22.48 2.32 -8.66
C VAL A 118 -23.89 2.22 -8.11
N ALA A 119 -24.45 3.30 -7.55
CA ALA A 119 -25.76 3.29 -6.92
C ALA A 119 -26.88 3.01 -7.93
N GLU A 120 -26.80 3.56 -9.14
CA GLU A 120 -27.71 3.25 -10.24
C GLU A 120 -27.58 1.79 -10.69
N GLY A 121 -26.37 1.32 -10.94
CA GLY A 121 -26.09 -0.05 -11.33
C GLY A 121 -26.58 -1.06 -10.29
N LEU A 122 -26.39 -0.81 -8.98
CA LEU A 122 -26.84 -1.71 -7.92
C LEU A 122 -28.37 -1.78 -7.85
N ARG A 123 -29.08 -0.69 -8.11
CA ARG A 123 -30.55 -0.71 -8.23
C ARG A 123 -30.99 -1.59 -9.39
N ALA A 124 -30.35 -1.51 -10.54
CA ALA A 124 -30.64 -2.36 -11.69
C ALA A 124 -30.28 -3.83 -11.43
N ALA A 125 -29.11 -4.10 -10.85
CA ALA A 125 -28.65 -5.45 -10.53
C ALA A 125 -29.61 -6.17 -9.58
N ARG A 126 -30.16 -5.46 -8.58
CA ARG A 126 -31.18 -6.03 -7.66
C ARG A 126 -32.46 -6.42 -8.38
N ARG A 127 -32.97 -5.56 -9.28
CA ARG A 127 -34.19 -5.87 -10.07
C ARG A 127 -34.00 -7.10 -10.96
N LEU A 128 -32.80 -7.26 -11.51
CA LEU A 128 -32.44 -8.36 -12.41
C LEU A 128 -31.90 -9.61 -11.69
N SER A 129 -31.80 -9.60 -10.36
CA SER A 129 -31.10 -10.63 -9.57
C SER A 129 -29.69 -10.94 -10.12
N ALA A 130 -29.00 -9.92 -10.63
CA ALA A 130 -27.72 -10.04 -11.31
C ALA A 130 -26.54 -9.94 -10.33
N HIS A 131 -26.37 -10.97 -9.47
CA HIS A 131 -25.36 -11.01 -8.40
C HIS A 131 -23.92 -10.74 -8.88
N ARG A 132 -23.52 -11.32 -10.01
CA ARG A 132 -22.20 -11.07 -10.61
C ARG A 132 -22.01 -9.61 -11.04
N ALA A 133 -23.08 -8.98 -11.51
CA ALA A 133 -23.02 -7.58 -11.89
C ALA A 133 -22.87 -6.67 -10.65
N ALA A 134 -23.60 -7.00 -9.57
CA ALA A 134 -23.47 -6.36 -8.27
C ALA A 134 -22.04 -6.50 -7.71
N CYS A 135 -21.40 -7.66 -7.85
CA CYS A 135 -20.00 -7.86 -7.46
C CYS A 135 -19.06 -6.85 -8.16
N THR A 136 -19.24 -6.63 -9.45
CA THR A 136 -18.40 -5.66 -10.19
C THR A 136 -18.57 -4.24 -9.63
N LEU A 137 -19.81 -3.85 -9.32
CA LEU A 137 -20.13 -2.53 -8.79
C LEU A 137 -19.59 -2.34 -7.37
N HIS A 138 -19.78 -3.33 -6.48
CA HIS A 138 -19.20 -3.31 -5.13
C HIS A 138 -17.67 -3.27 -5.16
N SER A 139 -17.03 -3.94 -6.14
CA SER A 139 -15.57 -3.84 -6.31
C SER A 139 -15.12 -2.43 -6.72
N VAL A 140 -15.89 -1.73 -7.56
CA VAL A 140 -15.58 -0.33 -7.94
C VAL A 140 -15.85 0.61 -6.76
N ALA A 141 -16.94 0.40 -6.03
CA ALA A 141 -17.27 1.15 -4.82
C ALA A 141 -16.18 1.02 -3.76
N TYR A 142 -15.74 -0.22 -3.47
CA TYR A 142 -14.61 -0.52 -2.61
C TYR A 142 -13.36 0.26 -3.04
N ALA A 143 -12.95 0.15 -4.31
CA ALA A 143 -11.75 0.82 -4.81
C ALA A 143 -11.86 2.34 -4.73
N THR A 144 -13.05 2.89 -4.99
CA THR A 144 -13.35 4.32 -4.94
C THR A 144 -13.27 4.85 -3.51
N TYR A 145 -13.93 4.18 -2.57
CA TYR A 145 -13.88 4.58 -1.17
C TYR A 145 -12.46 4.49 -0.61
N TYR A 146 -11.80 3.35 -0.83
CA TYR A 146 -10.46 3.07 -0.34
C TYR A 146 -9.40 4.02 -0.93
N SER A 147 -9.45 4.29 -2.24
CA SER A 147 -8.36 5.00 -2.92
C SER A 147 -8.63 6.49 -3.11
N LEU A 148 -9.88 6.88 -3.43
CA LEU A 148 -10.20 8.26 -3.83
C LEU A 148 -10.73 9.09 -2.67
N THR A 149 -11.59 8.52 -1.82
CA THR A 149 -12.23 9.27 -0.72
C THR A 149 -11.51 9.11 0.62
N GLY A 150 -10.84 7.97 0.84
CA GLY A 150 -10.30 7.60 2.14
C GLY A 150 -11.34 7.10 3.15
N ASP A 151 -12.63 6.98 2.78
CA ASP A 151 -13.66 6.45 3.68
C ASP A 151 -13.50 4.93 3.88
N PHE A 152 -12.73 4.58 4.90
CA PHE A 152 -12.35 3.20 5.20
C PHE A 152 -13.52 2.34 5.66
N GLU A 153 -14.49 2.93 6.38
CA GLU A 153 -15.67 2.22 6.86
C GLU A 153 -16.64 1.92 5.70
N ALA A 154 -16.78 2.85 4.75
CA ALA A 154 -17.51 2.57 3.51
C ALA A 154 -16.80 1.48 2.69
N ALA A 155 -15.48 1.57 2.51
CA ALA A 155 -14.71 0.54 1.80
C ALA A 155 -14.90 -0.86 2.43
N TRP A 156 -14.91 -0.95 3.77
CA TRP A 156 -15.20 -2.18 4.51
C TRP A 156 -16.61 -2.73 4.25
N ARG A 157 -17.63 -1.87 4.29
CA ARG A 157 -19.01 -2.28 3.99
C ARG A 157 -19.13 -2.83 2.57
N GLU A 158 -18.50 -2.17 1.60
CA GLU A 158 -18.51 -2.59 0.19
C GLU A 158 -17.76 -3.90 -0.03
N ALA A 159 -16.61 -4.13 0.62
CA ALA A 159 -15.90 -5.41 0.54
C ALA A 159 -16.72 -6.58 1.10
N ARG A 160 -17.46 -6.37 2.20
CA ARG A 160 -18.38 -7.39 2.75
C ARG A 160 -19.62 -7.57 1.89
N ALA A 161 -20.13 -6.51 1.26
CA ALA A 161 -21.23 -6.61 0.31
C ALA A 161 -20.82 -7.41 -0.94
N LEU A 162 -19.61 -7.18 -1.46
CA LEU A 162 -19.01 -7.96 -2.52
C LEU A 162 -18.95 -9.46 -2.17
N ALA A 163 -18.53 -9.81 -0.94
CA ALA A 163 -18.48 -11.20 -0.49
C ALA A 163 -19.88 -11.85 -0.51
N ARG A 164 -20.88 -11.17 0.06
CA ARG A 164 -22.26 -11.66 0.10
C ARG A 164 -22.85 -11.87 -1.30
N GLU A 165 -22.68 -10.90 -2.20
CA GLU A 165 -23.16 -11.03 -3.59
C GLU A 165 -22.44 -12.16 -4.33
N ALA A 166 -21.15 -12.36 -4.07
CA ALA A 166 -20.40 -13.44 -4.68
C ALA A 166 -20.86 -14.82 -4.19
N GLU A 167 -21.20 -14.95 -2.90
CA GLU A 167 -21.77 -16.17 -2.33
C GLU A 167 -23.16 -16.46 -2.91
N LEU A 168 -24.05 -15.46 -2.97
CA LEU A 168 -25.38 -15.58 -3.57
C LEU A 168 -25.31 -15.98 -5.06
N GLY A 169 -24.33 -15.44 -5.79
CA GLY A 169 -24.11 -15.75 -7.20
C GLY A 169 -23.29 -17.01 -7.47
N GLY A 170 -22.74 -17.68 -6.45
CA GLY A 170 -21.80 -18.80 -6.61
C GLY A 170 -20.51 -18.42 -7.37
N ASP A 171 -20.11 -17.15 -7.37
CA ASP A 171 -18.94 -16.67 -8.13
C ASP A 171 -17.67 -16.72 -7.26
N VAL A 172 -16.95 -17.83 -7.36
CA VAL A 172 -15.69 -18.07 -6.65
C VAL A 172 -14.63 -17.00 -6.94
N SER A 173 -14.62 -16.43 -8.15
CA SER A 173 -13.63 -15.41 -8.52
C SER A 173 -13.91 -14.09 -7.80
N CYS A 174 -15.17 -13.67 -7.76
CA CYS A 174 -15.59 -12.49 -7.01
C CYS A 174 -15.42 -12.70 -5.50
N LEU A 175 -15.72 -13.90 -4.99
CA LEU A 175 -15.53 -14.24 -3.58
C LEU A 175 -14.06 -14.17 -3.17
N THR A 176 -13.16 -14.69 -4.01
CA THR A 176 -11.72 -14.57 -3.80
C THR A 176 -11.28 -13.11 -3.74
N LEU A 177 -11.77 -12.27 -4.66
CA LEU A 177 -11.47 -10.83 -4.65
C LEU A 177 -11.97 -10.16 -3.37
N ALA A 178 -13.19 -10.50 -2.92
CA ALA A 178 -13.79 -9.98 -1.71
C ALA A 178 -12.98 -10.34 -0.46
N ARG A 179 -12.55 -11.60 -0.36
CA ARG A 179 -11.71 -12.10 0.74
C ARG A 179 -10.38 -11.38 0.78
N ILE A 180 -9.74 -11.17 -0.37
CA ILE A 180 -8.48 -10.40 -0.44
C ILE A 180 -8.69 -8.95 0.02
N ALA A 181 -9.73 -8.27 -0.45
CA ALA A 181 -10.04 -6.91 -0.01
C ALA A 181 -10.32 -6.85 1.50
N THR A 182 -11.08 -7.82 2.02
CA THR A 182 -11.38 -7.91 3.46
C THR A 182 -10.11 -8.17 4.28
N TYR A 183 -9.20 -9.02 3.78
CA TYR A 183 -7.91 -9.29 4.42
C TYR A 183 -7.03 -8.03 4.48
N GLU A 184 -6.96 -7.27 3.38
CA GLU A 184 -6.25 -5.99 3.29
C GLU A 184 -6.81 -4.97 4.30
N LEU A 185 -8.12 -4.78 4.32
CA LEU A 185 -8.76 -3.85 5.24
C LEU A 185 -8.65 -4.30 6.70
N ALA A 186 -8.80 -5.60 7.00
CA ALA A 186 -8.64 -6.13 8.36
C ALA A 186 -7.22 -5.89 8.89
N ALA A 187 -6.21 -6.00 8.00
CA ALA A 187 -4.83 -5.69 8.32
C ALA A 187 -4.66 -4.22 8.70
N GLU A 188 -5.17 -3.29 7.89
CA GLU A 188 -5.05 -1.86 8.19
C GLU A 188 -5.86 -1.44 9.43
N ARG A 189 -6.98 -2.13 9.70
CA ARG A 189 -7.81 -1.98 10.92
C ARG A 189 -7.12 -2.47 12.18
N GLY A 190 -6.08 -3.27 12.08
CA GLY A 190 -5.49 -3.93 13.25
C GLY A 190 -6.39 -5.02 13.84
N ASP A 191 -7.26 -5.63 13.02
CA ASP A 191 -8.21 -6.66 13.44
C ASP A 191 -7.63 -8.06 13.21
N ALA A 192 -6.82 -8.53 14.17
CA ALA A 192 -6.17 -9.83 14.11
C ALA A 192 -7.15 -11.01 14.06
N HIS A 193 -8.35 -10.85 14.63
CA HIS A 193 -9.37 -11.89 14.60
C HIS A 193 -9.92 -12.07 13.19
N GLU A 194 -10.36 -10.99 12.55
CA GLU A 194 -10.86 -11.07 11.17
C GLU A 194 -9.75 -11.51 10.20
N MET A 195 -8.52 -11.01 10.38
CA MET A 195 -7.40 -11.44 9.54
C MET A 195 -7.19 -12.97 9.58
N THR A 196 -7.25 -13.56 10.77
CA THR A 196 -7.13 -15.01 10.94
C THR A 196 -8.27 -15.74 10.23
N ALA A 197 -9.51 -15.31 10.43
CA ALA A 197 -10.69 -15.92 9.82
C ALA A 197 -10.64 -15.88 8.28
N VAL A 198 -10.32 -14.72 7.70
CA VAL A 198 -10.25 -14.54 6.25
C VAL A 198 -9.07 -15.30 5.64
N ARG A 199 -7.93 -15.35 6.35
CA ARG A 199 -6.76 -16.10 5.89
C ARG A 199 -7.03 -17.60 5.83
N THR A 200 -7.68 -18.18 6.84
CA THR A 200 -8.10 -19.58 6.80
C THR A 200 -8.98 -19.86 5.57
N ALA A 201 -9.90 -18.95 5.23
CA ALA A 201 -10.73 -19.08 4.04
C ALA A 201 -9.96 -18.89 2.72
N LEU A 202 -8.88 -18.10 2.70
CA LEU A 202 -8.01 -17.93 1.53
C LEU A 202 -7.05 -19.11 1.31
N ASP A 203 -6.63 -19.77 2.39
CA ASP A 203 -5.71 -20.91 2.34
C ASP A 203 -6.44 -22.23 2.01
N ALA A 204 -7.76 -22.28 2.19
CA ALA A 204 -8.59 -23.45 1.90
C ALA A 204 -8.65 -23.81 0.39
N GLU A 205 -8.46 -22.85 -0.50
CA GLU A 205 -8.48 -23.06 -1.94
C GLU A 205 -7.26 -22.42 -2.63
N PRO A 206 -6.63 -23.09 -3.61
CA PRO A 206 -5.49 -22.53 -4.31
C PRO A 206 -5.90 -21.29 -5.10
N LEU A 207 -5.23 -20.17 -4.82
CA LEU A 207 -5.56 -18.91 -5.46
C LEU A 207 -5.21 -18.92 -6.96
N PRO A 208 -6.10 -18.37 -7.81
CA PRO A 208 -5.77 -18.09 -9.20
C PRO A 208 -4.47 -17.28 -9.31
N GLU A 209 -3.67 -17.56 -10.33
CA GLU A 209 -2.36 -16.93 -10.56
C GLU A 209 -2.36 -15.40 -10.45
N GLN A 210 -3.38 -14.75 -11.02
CA GLN A 210 -3.56 -13.30 -10.99
C GLN A 210 -3.73 -12.71 -9.57
N TYR A 211 -4.02 -13.54 -8.57
CA TYR A 211 -4.21 -13.13 -7.18
C TYR A 211 -3.09 -13.61 -6.25
N ARG A 212 -2.14 -14.44 -6.75
CA ARG A 212 -1.04 -14.96 -5.93
C ARG A 212 -0.05 -13.86 -5.52
N GLU A 213 0.29 -12.94 -6.42
CA GLU A 213 1.34 -11.92 -6.20
C GLU A 213 0.81 -10.49 -6.02
N ARG A 214 -0.32 -10.34 -5.31
CA ARG A 214 -0.91 -9.03 -5.03
C ARG A 214 -0.18 -8.30 -3.91
N PHE A 215 0.26 -7.07 -4.17
CA PHE A 215 1.07 -6.26 -3.24
C PHE A 215 0.45 -6.15 -1.85
N ALA A 216 -0.81 -5.72 -1.80
CA ALA A 216 -1.49 -5.39 -0.57
C ALA A 216 -1.72 -6.64 0.31
N ARG A 217 -1.89 -7.83 -0.27
CA ARG A 217 -1.84 -9.10 0.49
C ARG A 217 -0.50 -9.32 1.17
N GLY A 218 0.61 -9.11 0.45
CA GLY A 218 1.96 -9.24 1.01
C GLY A 218 2.23 -8.24 2.15
N ILE A 219 1.68 -7.02 2.04
CA ILE A 219 1.70 -6.04 3.11
C ILE A 219 0.86 -6.51 4.30
N ALA A 220 -0.37 -6.98 4.07
CA ALA A 220 -1.22 -7.53 5.13
C ALA A 220 -0.54 -8.70 5.87
N ASP A 221 0.05 -9.65 5.14
CA ASP A 221 0.84 -10.73 5.74
C ASP A 221 2.00 -10.21 6.58
N THR A 222 2.68 -9.15 6.12
CA THR A 222 3.76 -8.50 6.87
C THR A 222 3.24 -7.87 8.17
N LEU A 223 2.11 -7.15 8.14
CA LEU A 223 1.52 -6.55 9.34
C LEU A 223 1.19 -7.63 10.36
N ARG A 224 0.49 -8.70 9.93
CA ARG A 224 0.14 -9.83 10.80
C ARG A 224 1.37 -10.51 11.42
N LEU A 225 2.42 -10.77 10.63
CA LEU A 225 3.67 -11.34 11.12
C LEU A 225 4.36 -10.42 12.13
N ALA A 226 4.35 -9.11 11.89
CA ALA A 226 4.95 -8.14 12.79
C ALA A 226 4.18 -8.03 14.12
N TRP A 227 2.86 -8.09 14.11
CA TRP A 227 2.05 -8.15 15.34
C TRP A 227 2.33 -9.41 16.16
N ALA A 228 2.65 -10.53 15.49
CA ALA A 228 3.08 -11.77 16.13
C ALA A 228 4.57 -11.74 16.57
N GLY A 229 5.30 -10.65 16.34
CA GLY A 229 6.73 -10.53 16.67
C GLY A 229 7.68 -11.29 15.74
N GLU A 230 7.18 -11.83 14.61
CA GLU A 230 7.96 -12.61 13.64
C GLU A 230 8.78 -11.72 12.68
N PHE A 231 9.60 -10.83 13.23
CA PHE A 231 10.32 -9.80 12.47
C PHE A 231 11.33 -10.36 11.44
N ALA A 232 11.94 -11.51 11.72
CA ALA A 232 12.84 -12.16 10.75
C ALA A 232 12.09 -12.61 9.49
N THR A 233 10.90 -13.19 9.66
CA THR A 233 10.00 -13.58 8.56
C THR A 233 9.51 -12.35 7.81
N CYS A 234 9.13 -11.28 8.52
CA CYS A 234 8.74 -9.99 7.92
C CYS A 234 9.82 -9.48 6.97
N ARG A 235 11.09 -9.48 7.40
CA ARG A 235 12.21 -9.01 6.57
C ARG A 235 12.32 -9.79 5.26
N ASN A 236 12.18 -11.12 5.32
CA ASN A 236 12.28 -11.97 4.13
C ASN A 236 11.13 -11.69 3.15
N VAL A 237 9.89 -11.62 3.65
CA VAL A 237 8.70 -11.28 2.85
C VAL A 237 8.87 -9.92 2.19
N LEU A 238 9.27 -8.89 2.96
CA LEU A 238 9.44 -7.53 2.45
C LEU A 238 10.55 -7.40 1.41
N ILE A 239 11.65 -8.14 1.55
CA ILE A 239 12.72 -8.15 0.54
C ILE A 239 12.18 -8.69 -0.79
N VAL A 240 11.54 -9.86 -0.77
CA VAL A 240 10.95 -10.47 -1.96
C VAL A 240 9.89 -9.56 -2.58
N LEU A 241 8.98 -9.03 -1.75
CA LEU A 241 7.89 -8.17 -2.20
C LEU A 241 8.38 -6.88 -2.87
N LYS A 242 9.43 -6.26 -2.31
CA LYS A 242 10.08 -5.05 -2.82
C LYS A 242 10.81 -5.29 -4.14
N ASP A 243 11.43 -6.46 -4.31
CA ASP A 243 12.23 -6.83 -5.48
C ASP A 243 11.43 -7.55 -6.59
N THR A 244 10.13 -7.77 -6.37
CA THR A 244 9.21 -8.32 -7.39
C THR A 244 9.13 -7.38 -8.62
N VAL A 245 9.16 -7.95 -9.82
CA VAL A 245 9.07 -7.18 -11.08
C VAL A 245 7.70 -6.48 -11.18
N GLY A 246 7.70 -5.25 -11.70
CA GLY A 246 6.47 -4.47 -11.91
C GLY A 246 6.03 -3.61 -10.72
N ARG A 247 6.81 -3.55 -9.64
CA ARG A 247 6.52 -2.68 -8.48
C ARG A 247 6.78 -1.20 -8.79
N SER A 248 5.78 -0.38 -8.48
CA SER A 248 5.87 1.08 -8.47
C SER A 248 6.92 1.58 -7.47
N ASP A 249 7.29 2.86 -7.60
CA ASP A 249 8.19 3.51 -6.64
C ASP A 249 7.54 3.62 -5.25
N SER A 250 6.21 3.86 -5.20
CA SER A 250 5.45 3.96 -3.95
C SER A 250 5.38 2.63 -3.20
N GLU A 251 5.13 1.52 -3.90
CA GLU A 251 5.16 0.17 -3.29
C GLU A 251 6.54 -0.15 -2.72
N ARG A 252 7.60 0.12 -3.49
CA ARG A 252 8.98 -0.08 -3.02
C ARG A 252 9.33 0.83 -1.85
N ALA A 253 8.84 2.07 -1.83
CA ALA A 253 9.03 2.98 -0.71
C ALA A 253 8.35 2.46 0.56
N LEU A 254 7.13 1.93 0.47
CA LEU A 254 6.41 1.37 1.61
C LEU A 254 7.14 0.14 2.18
N CYS A 255 7.59 -0.77 1.32
CA CYS A 255 8.39 -1.91 1.77
C CYS A 255 9.67 -1.47 2.49
N ARG A 256 10.35 -0.42 1.99
CA ARG A 256 11.55 0.13 2.66
C ARG A 256 11.21 0.75 4.01
N ALA A 257 10.09 1.44 4.15
CA ALA A 257 9.68 1.99 5.44
C ALA A 257 9.40 0.88 6.47
N LEU A 258 8.71 -0.18 6.07
CA LEU A 258 8.47 -1.35 6.90
C LEU A 258 9.76 -2.12 7.21
N LEU A 259 10.68 -2.25 6.25
CA LEU A 259 12.02 -2.82 6.48
C LEU A 259 12.81 -2.00 7.50
N ALA A 260 12.67 -0.68 7.51
CA ALA A 260 13.31 0.16 8.51
C ALA A 260 12.79 -0.17 9.91
N LEU A 261 11.47 -0.26 10.10
CA LEU A 261 10.84 -0.65 11.37
C LEU A 261 11.25 -2.07 11.81
N VAL A 262 11.22 -3.03 10.89
CA VAL A 262 11.64 -4.41 11.15
C VAL A 262 13.13 -4.48 11.51
N SER A 263 13.99 -3.69 10.86
CA SER A 263 15.42 -3.61 11.20
C SER A 263 15.64 -3.10 12.63
N ILE A 264 14.79 -2.21 13.17
CA ILE A 264 14.84 -1.82 14.59
C ILE A 264 14.57 -3.04 15.47
N ALA A 265 13.51 -3.80 15.22
CA ALA A 265 13.21 -4.98 16.02
C ALA A 265 14.30 -6.06 15.96
N LEU A 266 15.10 -6.08 14.88
CA LEU A 266 16.22 -7.01 14.66
C LEU A 266 17.58 -6.47 15.10
N CYS A 267 17.63 -5.33 15.81
CA CYS A 267 18.88 -4.69 16.28
C CYS A 267 19.85 -4.30 15.15
N ASP A 268 19.33 -3.97 13.96
CA ASP A 268 20.08 -3.54 12.78
C ASP A 268 19.91 -2.03 12.56
N ASP A 269 20.63 -1.22 13.35
CA ASP A 269 20.51 0.24 13.29
C ASP A 269 21.03 0.83 11.96
N ASP A 270 22.03 0.19 11.33
CA ASP A 270 22.58 0.61 10.04
C ASP A 270 21.56 0.34 8.92
N GLY A 271 20.94 -0.84 8.92
CA GLY A 271 19.82 -1.16 8.04
C GLY A 271 18.64 -0.23 8.24
N THR A 272 18.31 0.10 9.48
CA THR A 272 17.22 1.05 9.82
C THR A 272 17.47 2.40 9.17
N ARG A 273 18.64 3.01 9.40
CA ARG A 273 18.99 4.32 8.83
C ARG A 273 18.99 4.28 7.30
N ARG A 274 19.54 3.22 6.70
CA ARG A 274 19.57 3.04 5.24
C ARG A 274 18.15 2.99 4.68
N PHE A 275 17.31 2.11 5.20
CA PHE A 275 15.96 1.89 4.67
C PHE A 275 15.03 3.07 4.95
N SER A 276 15.09 3.69 6.14
CA SER A 276 14.35 4.92 6.46
C SER A 276 14.70 6.04 5.48
N ARG A 277 15.99 6.30 5.24
CA ARG A 277 16.44 7.33 4.29
C ARG A 277 15.99 7.05 2.87
N GLN A 278 16.06 5.80 2.41
CA GLN A 278 15.58 5.42 1.07
C GLN A 278 14.07 5.59 0.95
N ALA A 279 13.30 5.18 1.95
CA ALA A 279 11.84 5.36 1.97
C ALA A 279 11.46 6.84 1.93
N ILE A 280 12.08 7.67 2.79
CA ILE A 280 11.91 9.12 2.81
C ILE A 280 12.28 9.71 1.44
N SER A 281 13.44 9.36 0.87
CA SER A 281 13.87 9.91 -0.42
C SER A 281 12.92 9.55 -1.56
N ALA A 282 12.50 8.28 -1.64
CA ALA A 282 11.59 7.79 -2.68
C ALA A 282 10.18 8.38 -2.57
N SER A 283 9.75 8.76 -1.37
CA SER A 283 8.43 9.37 -1.11
C SER A 283 8.45 10.91 -1.07
N ALA A 284 9.57 11.56 -1.39
CA ALA A 284 9.71 13.01 -1.17
C ALA A 284 8.83 13.88 -2.08
N ARG A 285 8.56 13.43 -3.30
CA ARG A 285 7.77 14.15 -4.31
C ARG A 285 6.96 13.17 -5.14
N PRO A 286 5.70 12.87 -4.78
CA PRO A 286 4.84 12.05 -5.62
C PRO A 286 4.68 12.70 -7.00
N GLN A 287 4.58 11.87 -8.04
CA GLN A 287 4.33 12.34 -9.41
C GLN A 287 2.95 13.01 -9.49
N ARG A 288 2.77 13.99 -10.38
CA ARG A 288 1.53 14.78 -10.47
C ARG A 288 0.28 13.96 -10.84
N ASN A 289 0.45 12.83 -11.53
CA ASN A 289 -0.64 11.98 -12.02
C ASN A 289 -0.58 10.57 -11.42
N LEU A 290 -0.08 10.46 -10.19
CA LEU A 290 0.03 9.19 -9.51
C LEU A 290 -1.37 8.64 -9.19
N ALA A 291 -1.59 7.34 -9.38
CA ALA A 291 -2.87 6.74 -9.02
C ALA A 291 -3.13 6.90 -7.52
N ALA A 292 -4.38 7.07 -7.10
CA ALA A 292 -4.67 7.45 -5.72
C ALA A 292 -4.20 6.41 -4.68
N TYR A 293 -4.28 5.12 -5.01
CA TYR A 293 -3.72 4.05 -4.16
C TYR A 293 -2.19 4.14 -4.01
N GLU A 294 -1.49 4.55 -5.06
CA GLU A 294 -0.03 4.75 -5.02
C GLU A 294 0.35 5.99 -4.21
N LEU A 295 -0.48 7.05 -4.25
CA LEU A 295 -0.30 8.23 -3.41
C LEU A 295 -0.46 7.85 -1.93
N ARG A 296 -1.42 7.00 -1.60
CA ARG A 296 -1.59 6.46 -0.26
C ARG A 296 -0.34 5.70 0.20
N TYR A 297 0.18 4.76 -0.59
CA TYR A 297 1.42 4.06 -0.25
C TYR A 297 2.62 5.00 -0.08
N CYS A 298 2.71 6.05 -0.90
CA CYS A 298 3.74 7.08 -0.78
C CYS A 298 3.64 7.82 0.57
N ARG A 299 2.43 8.21 0.99
CA ARG A 299 2.18 8.85 2.30
C ARG A 299 2.50 7.91 3.46
N LEU A 300 2.06 6.66 3.41
CA LEU A 300 2.37 5.64 4.43
C LEU A 300 3.89 5.43 4.54
N ALA A 301 4.58 5.28 3.40
CA ALA A 301 6.03 5.14 3.35
C ALA A 301 6.74 6.34 3.97
N ARG A 302 6.26 7.55 3.69
CA ARG A 302 6.80 8.80 4.23
C ARG A 302 6.64 8.86 5.75
N ALA A 303 5.45 8.60 6.26
CA ALA A 303 5.14 8.62 7.69
C ALA A 303 5.92 7.55 8.46
N LEU A 304 5.86 6.29 8.02
CA LEU A 304 6.57 5.18 8.66
C LEU A 304 8.09 5.34 8.58
N GLY A 305 8.60 5.87 7.45
CA GLY A 305 10.02 6.19 7.30
C GLY A 305 10.48 7.28 8.27
N ALA A 306 9.65 8.30 8.50
CA ALA A 306 9.90 9.34 9.48
C ALA A 306 9.92 8.80 10.92
N ILE A 307 8.92 7.98 11.28
CA ILE A 307 8.83 7.32 12.60
C ILE A 307 10.05 6.42 12.83
N ALA A 308 10.40 5.57 11.86
CA ALA A 308 11.58 4.70 11.97
C ALA A 308 12.88 5.50 12.16
N GLY A 309 13.01 6.65 11.48
CA GLY A 309 14.15 7.54 11.63
C GLY A 309 14.21 8.17 13.03
N ASP A 310 13.08 8.64 13.53
CA ASP A 310 12.94 9.24 14.87
C ASP A 310 13.30 8.24 15.97
N LEU A 311 12.79 7.00 15.88
CA LEU A 311 13.08 5.91 16.83
C LEU A 311 14.57 5.53 16.93
N VAL A 312 15.40 5.86 15.94
CA VAL A 312 16.86 5.61 15.96
C VAL A 312 17.70 6.90 15.98
N GLY A 313 17.09 8.03 16.28
CA GLY A 313 17.77 9.30 16.49
C GLY A 313 18.07 10.13 15.22
N ASP A 314 17.57 9.76 14.04
CA ASP A 314 17.64 10.60 12.82
C ASP A 314 16.53 11.67 12.82
N VAL A 315 16.39 12.38 13.96
CA VAL A 315 15.25 13.25 14.29
C VAL A 315 15.08 14.39 13.29
N VAL A 316 16.18 15.02 12.87
CA VAL A 316 16.13 16.16 11.93
C VAL A 316 15.54 15.73 10.58
N ARG A 317 15.96 14.58 10.07
CA ARG A 317 15.44 14.06 8.81
C ARG A 317 14.01 13.56 8.97
N GLY A 318 13.71 12.88 10.08
CA GLY A 318 12.37 12.43 10.43
C GLY A 318 11.37 13.59 10.46
N ARG A 319 11.68 14.67 11.20
CA ARG A 319 10.83 15.87 11.27
C ARG A 319 10.62 16.54 9.91
N ARG A 320 11.70 16.75 9.14
CA ARG A 320 11.58 17.27 7.76
C ARG A 320 10.72 16.37 6.86
N ALA A 321 10.74 15.06 7.11
CA ALA A 321 9.90 14.12 6.38
C ALA A 321 8.42 14.23 6.77
N ALA A 322 8.16 14.37 8.07
CA ALA A 322 6.85 14.57 8.67
C ALA A 322 6.18 15.89 8.23
N ASP A 323 6.96 16.95 8.00
CA ASP A 323 6.46 18.27 7.58
C ASP A 323 6.07 18.37 6.09
N ALA A 324 6.07 17.27 5.35
CA ALA A 324 5.72 17.29 3.93
C ALA A 324 4.23 17.65 3.72
N ARG A 325 3.95 18.67 2.88
CA ARG A 325 2.58 19.16 2.63
C ARG A 325 1.62 18.05 2.19
N PHE A 326 2.04 17.23 1.22
CA PHE A 326 1.20 16.15 0.66
C PHE A 326 0.80 15.08 1.69
N LEU A 327 1.52 14.98 2.80
CA LEU A 327 1.19 14.08 3.92
C LEU A 327 0.09 14.69 4.80
N ARG A 328 0.09 16.02 5.01
CA ARG A 328 -0.95 16.73 5.77
C ARG A 328 -2.30 16.79 5.08
N ASP A 329 -2.31 16.62 3.76
CA ASP A 329 -3.55 16.51 2.98
C ASP A 329 -4.30 15.19 3.26
N ASP A 330 -3.73 14.31 4.10
CA ASP A 330 -4.29 13.03 4.53
C ASP A 330 -4.21 12.93 6.06
N ALA A 331 -5.26 13.40 6.73
CA ALA A 331 -5.28 13.50 8.20
C ALA A 331 -5.11 12.15 8.89
N GLU A 332 -5.61 11.06 8.28
CA GLU A 332 -5.53 9.72 8.86
C GLU A 332 -4.11 9.16 8.80
N VAL A 333 -3.44 9.26 7.65
CA VAL A 333 -2.03 8.84 7.55
C VAL A 333 -1.11 9.75 8.35
N ALA A 334 -1.38 11.06 8.37
CA ALA A 334 -0.62 12.01 9.18
C ALA A 334 -0.73 11.72 10.68
N ALA A 335 -1.85 11.13 11.15
CA ALA A 335 -2.03 10.75 12.55
C ALA A 335 -0.95 9.76 13.04
N LEU A 336 -0.40 8.92 12.16
CA LEU A 336 0.71 8.01 12.52
C LEU A 336 1.92 8.75 13.08
N LEU A 337 2.18 9.99 12.67
CA LEU A 337 3.31 10.79 13.17
C LEU A 337 3.23 11.09 14.67
N GLN A 338 2.04 10.97 15.28
CA GLN A 338 1.90 11.05 16.73
C GLN A 338 2.66 9.92 17.44
N LEU A 339 2.93 8.80 16.75
CA LEU A 339 3.77 7.68 17.19
C LEU A 339 5.28 8.00 17.11
N CYS A 340 5.69 9.23 16.86
CA CYS A 340 7.05 9.65 17.26
C CYS A 340 7.12 9.81 18.79
N SER A 341 6.01 10.14 19.47
CA SER A 341 5.93 10.17 20.94
C SER A 341 5.65 8.79 21.51
N THR A 342 6.44 8.36 22.50
CA THR A 342 6.26 7.09 23.22
C THR A 342 4.97 7.03 24.05
N ALA A 343 4.31 8.16 24.31
CA ALA A 343 3.07 8.24 25.07
C ALA A 343 1.81 7.86 24.26
N VAL A 344 1.94 7.71 22.93
CA VAL A 344 0.82 7.40 22.03
C VAL A 344 0.97 5.97 21.52
N HIS A 345 -0.12 5.20 21.62
CA HIS A 345 -0.22 3.82 21.16
C HIS A 345 -1.21 3.68 20.00
N SER A 346 -1.15 2.53 19.31
CA SER A 346 -2.04 2.16 18.21
C SER A 346 -3.53 2.27 18.54
N SER A 347 -3.93 2.09 19.80
CA SER A 347 -5.34 2.21 20.24
C SER A 347 -5.97 3.58 19.95
N ARG A 348 -5.17 4.64 19.82
CA ARG A 348 -5.63 6.00 19.52
C ARG A 348 -5.62 6.35 18.03
N MET A 349 -5.14 5.46 17.17
CA MET A 349 -5.00 5.73 15.74
C MET A 349 -6.30 5.45 14.98
N PRO A 350 -6.56 6.16 13.86
CA PRO A 350 -7.67 5.85 12.96
C PRO A 350 -7.66 4.39 12.51
N THR A 351 -8.83 3.82 12.26
CA THR A 351 -8.96 2.41 11.81
C THR A 351 -8.26 2.16 10.48
N SER A 352 -8.12 3.15 9.60
CA SER A 352 -7.39 3.00 8.34
C SER A 352 -5.86 2.84 8.47
N VAL A 353 -5.28 3.06 9.65
CA VAL A 353 -3.82 2.98 9.85
C VAL A 353 -3.41 2.26 11.13
N ARG A 354 -4.39 1.76 11.91
CA ARG A 354 -4.16 1.12 13.21
C ARG A 354 -3.24 -0.09 13.12
N GLY A 355 -3.34 -0.87 12.05
CA GLY A 355 -2.47 -2.01 11.81
C GLY A 355 -1.00 -1.65 11.63
N TYR A 356 -0.72 -0.55 10.92
CA TYR A 356 0.63 -0.01 10.83
C TYR A 356 1.12 0.51 12.19
N ALA A 357 0.24 1.13 12.96
CA ALA A 357 0.56 1.58 14.31
C ALA A 357 0.87 0.41 15.27
N GLN A 358 0.15 -0.71 15.17
CA GLN A 358 0.44 -1.93 15.94
C GLN A 358 1.82 -2.50 15.60
N VAL A 359 2.30 -2.35 14.36
CA VAL A 359 3.70 -2.68 14.03
C VAL A 359 4.67 -1.77 14.77
N VAL A 360 4.39 -0.47 14.84
CA VAL A 360 5.23 0.48 15.59
C VAL A 360 5.24 0.13 17.08
N ASP A 361 4.10 -0.23 17.67
CA ASP A 361 4.01 -0.70 19.06
C ASP A 361 4.85 -1.97 19.28
N ALA A 362 4.68 -2.99 18.44
CA ALA A 362 5.47 -4.23 18.53
C ALA A 362 6.98 -3.98 18.39
N VAL A 363 7.38 -3.04 17.52
CA VAL A 363 8.78 -2.63 17.36
C VAL A 363 9.29 -1.91 18.61
N ARG A 364 8.48 -1.06 19.24
CA ARG A 364 8.84 -0.36 20.49
C ARG A 364 8.95 -1.32 21.66
N GLU A 365 8.06 -2.31 21.76
CA GLU A 365 8.17 -3.39 22.75
C GLU A 365 9.50 -4.12 22.57
N ARG A 366 9.85 -4.46 21.32
CA ARG A 366 11.14 -5.11 21.04
C ARG A 366 12.34 -4.21 21.34
N LEU A 367 12.21 -2.91 21.07
CA LEU A 367 13.22 -1.89 21.39
C LEU A 367 13.43 -1.77 22.91
N ALA A 368 12.35 -1.78 23.70
CA ALA A 368 12.39 -1.73 25.16
C ALA A 368 12.99 -3.00 25.79
N LEU A 369 12.84 -4.15 25.12
CA LEU A 369 13.47 -5.42 25.48
C LEU A 369 14.95 -5.52 25.05
N ARG A 370 15.46 -4.58 24.24
CA ARG A 370 16.91 -4.50 24.04
C ARG A 370 17.52 -4.31 25.42
N PRO A 371 18.64 -4.98 25.74
CA PRO A 371 19.29 -4.77 27.03
C PRO A 371 19.46 -3.27 27.22
N GLN A 372 18.70 -2.69 28.16
CA GLN A 372 18.96 -1.33 28.60
C GLN A 372 20.39 -1.36 29.04
N VAL A 373 21.19 -0.66 28.27
CA VAL A 373 22.59 -0.88 28.36
C VAL A 373 22.97 -0.38 29.75
N GLY A 374 23.46 -1.30 30.60
CA GLY A 374 23.87 -0.98 31.95
C GLY A 374 24.90 0.15 31.96
N PRO A 375 25.51 0.47 33.11
CA PRO A 375 26.59 1.46 33.13
C PRO A 375 27.61 1.19 32.01
N LEU A 376 28.21 2.27 31.48
CA LEU A 376 29.31 2.14 30.52
C LEU A 376 30.30 1.12 31.05
N THR A 377 30.72 0.19 30.18
CA THR A 377 31.80 -0.72 30.56
C THR A 377 33.09 0.07 30.67
N GLU A 378 34.08 -0.45 31.40
CA GLU A 378 35.38 0.23 31.55
C GLU A 378 36.01 0.59 30.20
N THR A 379 35.90 -0.32 29.22
CA THR A 379 36.37 -0.09 27.84
C THR A 379 35.63 1.06 27.16
N GLU A 380 34.32 1.19 27.37
CA GLU A 380 33.54 2.27 26.78
C GLU A 380 33.84 3.61 27.46
N VAL A 381 34.02 3.63 28.78
CA VAL A 381 34.50 4.81 29.51
C VAL A 381 35.86 5.26 28.97
N GLU A 382 36.80 4.33 28.79
CA GLU A 382 38.12 4.60 28.22
C GLU A 382 38.02 5.20 26.81
N ILE A 383 37.18 4.62 25.95
CA ILE A 383 36.96 5.13 24.59
C ILE A 383 36.32 6.52 24.60
N VAL A 384 35.33 6.78 25.47
CA VAL A 384 34.71 8.10 25.63
C VAL A 384 35.73 9.14 26.10
N ARG A 385 36.64 8.78 27.01
CA ARG A 385 37.76 9.66 27.43
C ARG A 385 38.73 9.97 26.29
N LEU A 386 39.08 8.99 25.48
CA LEU A 386 39.95 9.19 24.31
C LEU A 386 39.25 10.04 23.23
N LEU A 387 37.94 9.89 23.06
CA LEU A 387 37.14 10.79 22.23
C LEU A 387 37.13 12.22 22.78
N ALA A 388 37.09 12.40 24.11
CA ALA A 388 37.16 13.72 24.72
C ALA A 388 38.51 14.41 24.45
N SER A 389 39.60 13.64 24.38
CA SER A 389 40.94 14.14 24.05
C SER A 389 41.18 14.36 22.55
N GLY A 390 40.14 14.50 21.73
CA GLY A 390 40.24 14.80 20.30
C GLY A 390 40.57 13.62 19.39
N ARG A 391 40.75 12.40 19.91
CA ARG A 391 41.15 11.24 19.08
C ARG A 391 39.98 10.74 18.23
N ASN A 392 40.27 10.13 17.08
CA ASN A 392 39.29 9.49 16.19
C ASN A 392 39.36 7.95 16.29
N ALA A 393 38.38 7.24 15.73
CA ALA A 393 38.29 5.79 15.87
C ALA A 393 39.54 5.01 15.38
N PRO A 394 40.18 5.36 14.24
CA PRO A 394 41.48 4.78 13.86
C PRO A 394 42.60 5.01 14.86
N GLN A 395 42.73 6.23 15.40
CA GLN A 395 43.77 6.54 16.39
C GLN A 395 43.56 5.75 17.68
N ILE A 396 42.32 5.69 18.18
CA ILE A 396 41.94 4.91 19.37
C ILE A 396 42.22 3.42 19.14
N ALA A 397 41.96 2.92 17.94
CA ALA A 397 42.23 1.53 17.57
C ALA A 397 43.71 1.18 17.70
N THR A 398 44.60 2.06 17.20
CA THR A 398 46.06 1.91 17.35
C THR A 398 46.48 1.93 18.82
N LEU A 399 45.92 2.85 19.62
CA LEU A 399 46.29 3.01 21.04
C LEU A 399 45.87 1.83 21.92
N LEU A 400 44.70 1.25 21.65
CA LEU A 400 44.16 0.14 22.42
C LEU A 400 44.52 -1.23 21.83
N ASN A 401 45.33 -1.27 20.77
CA ASN A 401 45.66 -2.48 20.01
C ASN A 401 44.42 -3.28 19.59
N ARG A 402 43.40 -2.60 19.04
CA ARG A 402 42.14 -3.19 18.55
C ARG A 402 41.85 -2.76 17.11
N SER A 403 40.92 -3.44 16.44
CA SER A 403 40.51 -3.02 15.10
C SER A 403 39.68 -1.71 15.13
N PRO A 404 39.75 -0.86 14.09
CA PRO A 404 38.85 0.30 13.96
C PRO A 404 37.36 -0.08 13.93
N HIS A 405 37.03 -1.29 13.50
CA HIS A 405 35.65 -1.79 13.53
C HIS A 405 35.17 -2.06 14.96
N THR A 406 36.02 -2.67 15.80
CA THR A 406 35.78 -2.90 17.22
C THR A 406 35.57 -1.58 17.96
N ILE A 407 36.42 -0.57 17.70
CA ILE A 407 36.26 0.75 18.33
C ILE A 407 34.94 1.42 17.93
N ARG A 408 34.57 1.42 16.64
CA ARG A 408 33.27 1.96 16.21
C ARG A 408 32.10 1.26 16.88
N THR A 409 32.20 -0.05 17.10
CA THR A 409 31.20 -0.83 17.83
C THR A 409 31.08 -0.35 19.27
N HIS A 410 32.19 -0.16 19.99
CA HIS A 410 32.15 0.39 21.35
C HIS A 410 31.63 1.82 21.40
N ILE A 411 31.97 2.69 20.43
CA ILE A 411 31.43 4.06 20.36
C ILE A 411 29.92 4.01 20.16
N ARG A 412 29.41 3.13 19.29
CA ARG A 412 27.97 2.94 19.09
C ARG A 412 27.30 2.44 20.36
N ASN A 413 27.91 1.48 21.04
CA ASN A 413 27.39 0.95 22.30
C ASN A 413 27.35 2.04 23.38
N ALA A 414 28.43 2.81 23.54
CA ALA A 414 28.49 3.95 24.47
C ALA A 414 27.42 5.01 24.13
N SER A 415 27.22 5.33 22.85
CA SER A 415 26.14 6.21 22.39
C SER A 415 24.76 5.68 22.79
N ALA A 416 24.53 4.38 22.63
CA ALA A 416 23.27 3.76 23.00
C ALA A 416 23.08 3.76 24.53
N LYS A 417 24.12 3.47 25.32
CA LYS A 417 24.06 3.50 26.80
C LYS A 417 23.79 4.88 27.35
N LEU A 418 24.31 5.91 26.68
CA LEU A 418 24.18 7.30 27.08
C LEU A 418 22.94 7.98 26.49
N GLU A 419 22.18 7.30 25.62
CA GLU A 419 21.00 7.84 24.90
C GLU A 419 21.33 9.12 24.11
N VAL A 420 22.43 9.10 23.37
CA VAL A 420 22.96 10.26 22.64
C VAL A 420 23.24 9.94 21.18
N HIS A 421 23.07 10.94 20.31
CA HIS A 421 23.13 10.82 18.86
C HIS A 421 24.21 11.73 18.27
N GLY A 422 25.43 11.55 18.75
CA GLY A 422 26.59 12.20 18.16
C GLY A 422 27.74 12.31 19.14
N ARG A 423 28.94 12.62 18.62
CA ARG A 423 30.13 12.80 19.46
C ARG A 423 29.94 13.94 20.46
N ILE A 424 29.39 15.07 20.02
CA ILE A 424 29.21 16.26 20.88
C ILE A 424 28.22 15.94 22.00
N GLU A 425 27.06 15.36 21.66
CA GLU A 425 26.05 14.95 22.63
C GLU A 425 26.60 13.91 23.61
N MET A 426 27.36 12.93 23.13
CA MET A 426 28.03 11.93 23.96
C MET A 426 28.97 12.55 24.98
N LEU A 427 29.82 13.49 24.54
CA LEU A 427 30.75 14.16 25.45
C LEU A 427 30.02 15.04 26.46
N SER A 428 28.97 15.75 26.03
CA SER A 428 28.12 16.55 26.92
C SER A 428 27.44 15.69 27.99
N ARG A 429 26.82 14.58 27.58
CA ARG A 429 26.14 13.66 28.48
C ARG A 429 27.11 12.97 29.44
N ALA A 430 28.27 12.54 28.94
CA ALA A 430 29.31 11.93 29.76
C ALA A 430 29.85 12.90 30.84
N ARG A 431 29.93 14.21 30.56
CA ARG A 431 30.22 15.22 31.58
C ARG A 431 29.10 15.36 32.60
N SER A 432 27.85 15.46 32.14
CA SER A 432 26.67 15.58 33.03
C SER A 432 26.52 14.41 34.00
N LEU A 433 27.06 13.25 33.65
CA LEU A 433 27.05 12.02 34.45
C LEU A 433 28.36 11.81 35.26
N GLY A 434 29.30 12.76 35.23
CA GLY A 434 30.57 12.68 35.97
C GLY A 434 31.59 11.67 35.42
N ILE A 435 31.40 11.15 34.20
CA ILE A 435 32.32 10.20 33.55
C ILE A 435 33.57 10.93 33.01
N LEU A 436 33.38 12.18 32.59
CA LEU A 436 34.42 13.11 32.14
C LEU A 436 34.47 14.31 33.09
N ALA A 437 35.67 14.81 33.37
CA ALA A 437 35.84 16.06 34.11
C ALA A 437 35.30 17.26 33.31
N GLU A 438 34.78 18.27 34.03
CA GLU A 438 34.45 19.55 33.41
C GLU A 438 35.73 20.24 32.91
N PRO A 439 35.69 20.89 31.73
CA PRO A 439 36.79 21.73 31.30
C PRO A 439 36.93 22.91 32.29
N MET A 440 38.12 23.07 32.86
CA MET A 440 38.48 24.27 33.63
C MET A 440 38.51 25.51 32.75
#